data_AF-A0A4Q3CVU6-F1
#
_entry.id   AF-A0A4Q3CVU6-F1
#
_cell.length_a   1.000
_cell.length_b   1.000
_cell.length_c   1.000
_cell.angle_alpha   90.00
_cell.angle_beta   90.00
_cell.angle_gamma   90.00
#
_symmetry.space_group_name_H-M   'P 1'
#
loop_
_entity.id
_entity.type
_entity.pdbx_description
1 polymer ?
#
loop_
_entity_poly.entity_id
_entity_poly.type
_entity_poly.pdbx_seq_one_letter_code
_entity_poly.pdbx_strand_id
1 'polypeptide(L)'
;KPVFPSSSSLAPTSYKIFKNNDGTFGYEILANGKTYFYQDRYPGRTAGFQDRKTCDAVATLIIKKINSGKMIPAVNDRELNAYGITK
;
A
#
# COMPACT_ATOMS: atom_id res chain seq x y z
N LYS A 1 -0.53 15.25 34.05
CA LYS A 1 -0.71 15.12 32.58
C LYS A 1 -0.74 13.64 32.26
N PRO A 2 -1.83 13.05 31.73
CA PRO A 2 -1.79 11.63 31.40
C PRO A 2 -0.88 11.44 30.19
N VAL A 3 0.03 10.48 30.30
CA VAL A 3 0.90 10.00 29.22
C VAL A 3 0.15 8.84 28.58
N PHE A 4 -0.17 8.96 27.29
CA PHE A 4 -0.81 7.89 26.53
C PHE A 4 0.26 6.85 26.16
N PRO A 5 0.15 5.58 26.62
CA PRO A 5 0.98 4.52 26.06
C PRO A 5 0.31 4.04 24.77
N SER A 6 0.51 4.74 23.65
CA SER A 6 0.11 4.20 22.34
C SER A 6 1.31 3.51 21.68
N SER A 7 1.89 2.54 22.38
CA SER A 7 2.88 1.64 21.81
C SER A 7 2.14 0.55 21.05
N SER A 8 1.59 0.89 19.88
CA SER A 8 1.33 -0.12 18.87
C SER A 8 2.68 -0.41 18.24
N SER A 9 3.36 -1.44 18.71
CA SER A 9 4.59 -1.99 18.13
C SER A 9 4.28 -2.65 16.79
N LEU A 10 3.82 -1.83 15.84
CA LEU A 10 3.73 -2.16 14.44
C LEU A 10 5.18 -2.17 13.97
N ALA A 11 5.69 -3.33 13.58
CA ALA A 11 7.00 -3.40 12.94
C ALA A 11 7.08 -2.29 11.88
N PRO A 12 8.21 -1.55 11.78
CA PRO A 12 8.29 -0.39 10.90
C PRO A 12 7.95 -0.84 9.47
N THR A 13 6.72 -0.53 9.07
CA THR A 13 6.14 -0.88 7.78
C THR A 13 6.12 0.40 6.98
N SER A 14 7.16 0.59 6.18
CA SER A 14 7.30 1.73 5.28
C SER A 14 6.86 1.33 3.89
N TYR A 15 6.45 2.29 3.08
CA TYR A 15 6.20 2.07 1.66
C TYR A 15 7.04 3.02 0.82
N LYS A 16 7.37 2.60 -0.39
CA LYS A 16 7.99 3.44 -1.41
C LYS A 16 7.14 3.40 -2.66
N ILE A 17 6.89 4.57 -3.22
CA ILE A 17 6.23 4.70 -4.52
C ILE A 17 7.31 4.93 -5.55
N PHE A 18 7.29 4.16 -6.62
CA PHE A 18 8.19 4.31 -7.76
C PHE A 18 7.38 4.52 -9.04
N LYS A 19 8.03 5.13 -10.03
CA LYS A 19 7.43 5.35 -11.34
C LYS A 19 7.99 4.31 -12.30
N ASN A 20 7.12 3.59 -12.97
CA ASN A 20 7.46 2.64 -14.02
C ASN A 20 7.81 3.36 -15.33
N ASN A 21 8.48 2.62 -16.21
CA ASN A 21 8.91 3.10 -17.52
C ASN A 21 7.73 3.56 -18.39
N ASP A 22 6.56 2.96 -18.23
CA ASP A 22 5.32 3.31 -18.92
C ASP A 22 4.66 4.61 -18.40
N GLY A 23 5.28 5.30 -17.44
CA GLY A 23 4.77 6.54 -16.86
C GLY A 23 3.76 6.35 -15.72
N THR A 24 3.40 5.10 -15.41
CA THR A 24 2.55 4.73 -14.27
C THR A 24 3.32 4.58 -12.98
N PHE A 25 2.62 4.48 -11.85
CA PHE A 25 3.20 4.34 -10.52
C PHE A 25 2.99 2.92 -9.99
N GLY A 26 4.02 2.38 -9.36
CA GLY A 26 3.98 1.16 -8.55
C GLY A 26 4.32 1.50 -7.11
N TYR A 27 4.10 0.56 -6.20
CA TYR A 27 4.53 0.69 -4.81
C TYR A 27 5.15 -0.60 -4.29
N GLU A 28 6.08 -0.43 -3.37
CA GLU A 28 6.62 -1.51 -2.55
C GLU A 28 6.41 -1.18 -1.08
N ILE A 29 6.15 -2.21 -0.28
CA ILE A 29 6.00 -2.13 1.15
C ILE A 29 7.13 -2.92 1.77
N LEU A 30 7.87 -2.26 2.64
CA LEU A 30 8.97 -2.80 3.39
C LEU A 30 8.51 -3.02 4.81
N ALA A 31 8.44 -4.27 5.25
CA ALA A 31 8.20 -4.60 6.65
C ALA A 31 9.54 -4.95 7.30
N ASN A 32 9.89 -4.23 8.37
CA ASN A 32 11.13 -4.47 9.11
C ASN A 32 12.40 -4.40 8.22
N GLY A 33 12.42 -3.47 7.27
CA GLY A 33 13.53 -3.27 6.33
C GLY A 33 13.63 -4.31 5.21
N LYS A 34 12.72 -5.29 5.13
CA LYS A 34 12.64 -6.27 4.04
C LYS A 34 11.43 -6.00 3.15
N THR A 35 11.59 -6.15 1.84
CA THR A 35 10.47 -6.07 0.90
C THR A 35 9.44 -7.14 1.26
N TYR A 36 8.31 -6.70 1.79
CA TYR A 36 7.18 -7.54 2.17
C TYR A 36 6.19 -7.68 1.03
N PHE A 37 6.01 -6.59 0.28
CA PHE A 37 5.10 -6.55 -0.85
C PHE A 37 5.71 -5.68 -1.95
N TYR A 38 5.75 -6.17 -3.19
CA TYR A 38 6.24 -5.42 -4.33
C TYR A 38 5.21 -5.52 -5.44
N GLN A 39 4.67 -4.36 -5.84
CA GLN A 39 3.61 -4.27 -6.82
C GLN A 39 3.97 -3.14 -7.80
N ASP A 40 4.70 -3.49 -8.85
CA ASP A 40 5.04 -2.56 -9.93
C ASP A 40 3.82 -2.19 -10.75
N ARG A 41 2.95 -3.16 -11.02
CA ARG A 41 1.77 -2.99 -11.87
C ARG A 41 0.49 -3.22 -11.09
N TYR A 42 -0.57 -2.60 -11.56
CA TYR A 42 -1.89 -2.77 -11.00
C TYR A 42 -2.35 -4.22 -11.20
N PRO A 43 -2.80 -4.93 -10.15
CA PRO A 43 -3.20 -6.32 -10.29
C PRO A 43 -4.44 -6.43 -11.20
N GLY A 44 -4.33 -7.25 -12.24
CA GLY A 44 -5.35 -7.37 -13.28
C GLY A 44 -5.19 -6.40 -14.45
N ARG A 45 -4.17 -5.54 -14.46
CA ARG A 45 -3.82 -4.70 -15.62
C ARG A 45 -2.35 -4.80 -15.98
N THR A 46 -2.05 -4.46 -17.23
CA THR A 46 -0.67 -4.35 -17.71
C THR A 46 0.02 -3.06 -17.22
N ALA A 47 -0.76 -2.05 -16.84
CA ALA A 47 -0.28 -0.73 -16.41
C ALA A 47 -0.39 -0.55 -14.88
N GLY A 48 0.46 0.29 -14.29
CA GLY A 48 0.39 0.68 -12.88
C GLY A 48 -0.70 1.71 -12.56
N PHE A 49 -0.62 2.32 -11.38
CA PHE A 49 -1.49 3.42 -10.96
C PHE A 49 -1.21 4.67 -11.81
N GLN A 50 -2.23 5.37 -12.30
CA GLN A 50 -2.02 6.65 -13.01
C GLN A 50 -1.64 7.78 -12.06
N ASP A 51 -2.18 7.75 -10.84
CA ASP A 51 -2.00 8.80 -9.85
C ASP A 51 -1.15 8.34 -8.67
N ARG A 52 -0.15 9.16 -8.33
CA ARG A 52 0.66 8.96 -7.12
C ARG A 52 -0.19 9.03 -5.85
N LYS A 53 -1.21 9.90 -5.82
CA LYS A 53 -2.13 10.03 -4.66
C LYS A 53 -2.92 8.75 -4.42
N THR A 54 -3.43 8.14 -5.49
CA THR A 54 -4.10 6.84 -5.46
C THR A 54 -3.15 5.77 -4.94
N CYS A 55 -1.93 5.73 -5.48
CA CYS A 55 -0.88 4.80 -5.05
C CYS A 55 -0.53 4.93 -3.54
N ASP A 56 -0.45 6.17 -3.04
CA ASP A 56 -0.16 6.50 -1.65
C ASP A 56 -1.27 6.05 -0.68
N ALA A 57 -2.54 6.32 -1.04
CA ALA A 57 -3.70 5.88 -0.27
C ALA A 57 -3.76 4.35 -0.17
N VAL A 58 -3.41 3.66 -1.25
CA VAL A 58 -3.40 2.18 -1.32
C VAL A 58 -2.30 1.61 -0.45
N ALA A 59 -1.08 2.10 -0.60
CA ALA A 59 0.04 1.65 0.21
C ALA A 59 -0.25 1.83 1.71
N THR A 60 -0.82 2.97 2.09
CA THR A 60 -1.26 3.25 3.47
C THR A 60 -2.32 2.26 3.96
N LEU A 61 -3.29 1.93 3.10
CA LEU A 61 -4.36 1.00 3.43
C LEU A 61 -3.83 -0.44 3.61
N ILE A 62 -2.88 -0.84 2.79
CA ILE A 62 -2.22 -2.14 2.89
C ILE A 62 -1.43 -2.22 4.19
N ILE A 63 -0.67 -1.18 4.55
CA ILE A 63 0.02 -1.13 5.84
C ILE A 63 -0.98 -1.28 7.00
N LYS A 64 -2.12 -0.58 6.96
CA LYS A 64 -3.18 -0.76 7.97
C LYS A 64 -3.70 -2.20 8.03
N LYS A 65 -3.87 -2.86 6.88
CA LYS A 65 -4.29 -4.27 6.81
C LYS A 65 -3.24 -5.23 7.36
N ILE A 66 -1.96 -5.05 7.01
CA ILE A 66 -0.83 -5.83 7.54
C ILE A 66 -0.80 -5.71 9.05
N ASN A 67 -0.90 -4.48 9.56
CA ASN A 67 -0.93 -4.18 10.99
C ASN A 67 -2.14 -4.79 11.70
N SER A 68 -3.26 -4.94 10.99
CA SER A 68 -4.47 -5.59 11.50
C SER A 68 -4.45 -7.12 11.38
N GLY A 69 -3.34 -7.73 10.94
CA GLY A 69 -3.18 -9.18 10.80
C GLY A 69 -3.99 -9.81 9.66
N LYS A 70 -4.54 -9.00 8.74
CA LYS A 70 -5.26 -9.51 7.57
C LYS A 70 -4.26 -9.85 6.47
N MET A 71 -4.27 -11.10 6.01
CA MET A 71 -3.51 -11.54 4.84
C MET A 71 -3.97 -10.74 3.61
N ILE A 72 -3.02 -10.31 2.78
CA ILE A 72 -3.29 -9.39 1.66
C ILE A 72 -3.09 -10.12 0.33
N PRO A 73 -4.16 -10.61 -0.30
CA PRO A 73 -4.08 -11.13 -1.64
C PRO A 73 -4.41 -9.98 -2.60
N ALA A 74 -3.40 -9.20 -3.01
CA ALA A 74 -3.45 -8.25 -4.14
C ALA A 74 -4.67 -7.31 -4.21
N VAL A 75 -4.47 -6.03 -3.88
CA VAL A 75 -5.53 -5.01 -3.94
C VAL A 75 -6.09 -4.87 -5.36
N ASN A 76 -7.25 -5.46 -5.62
CA ASN A 76 -7.88 -5.51 -6.93
C ASN A 76 -8.69 -4.23 -7.24
N ASP A 77 -9.00 -3.96 -8.52
CA ASP A 77 -9.82 -2.80 -8.97
C ASP A 77 -11.11 -2.65 -8.15
N ARG A 78 -11.75 -3.77 -7.87
CA ARG A 78 -13.00 -3.83 -7.11
C ARG A 78 -12.81 -3.35 -5.66
N GLU A 79 -11.65 -3.62 -5.08
CA GLU A 79 -11.32 -3.25 -3.71
C GLU A 79 -10.92 -1.77 -3.63
N LEU A 80 -10.17 -1.28 -4.62
CA LEU A 80 -9.86 0.14 -4.77
C LEU A 80 -11.11 1.01 -4.94
N ASN A 81 -12.05 0.56 -5.76
CA ASN A 81 -13.34 1.22 -5.95
C ASN A 81 -14.21 1.14 -4.68
N ALA A 82 -14.22 -0.01 -3.99
CA ALA A 82 -14.90 -0.15 -2.70
C ALA A 82 -14.34 0.80 -1.61
N TYR A 83 -13.04 1.13 -1.68
CA TYR A 83 -12.40 2.13 -0.82
C TYR A 83 -12.48 3.57 -1.36
N GLY A 84 -13.11 3.80 -2.52
CA GLY A 84 -13.26 5.13 -3.14
C GLY A 84 -11.96 5.73 -3.67
N ILE A 85 -10.95 4.89 -3.93
CA ILE A 85 -9.60 5.31 -4.34
C ILE A 85 -9.51 5.46 -5.87
N THR A 86 -10.29 4.68 -6.63
CA THR A 86 -10.47 4.83 -8.07
C THR A 86 -11.94 5.11 -8.36
N LYS A 87 -12.22 6.18 -9.12
CA LYS A 87 -13.55 6.56 -9.60
C LYS A 87 -13.53 6.58 -11.12
#